data_AF-A0A0A8E7F8-F1
#
_entry.id   AF-A0A0A8E7F8-F1
#
_cell.length_a   1.000
_cell.length_b   1.000
_cell.length_c   1.000
_cell.angle_alpha   90.00
_cell.angle_beta   90.00
_cell.angle_gamma   90.00
#
_symmetry.space_group_name_H-M   'P 1'
#
loop_
_entity.id
_entity.type
_entity.pdbx_description
1 polymer ?
#
loop_
_entity_poly.entity_id
_entity_poly.type
_entity_poly.pdbx_seq_one_letter_code
_entity_poly.pdbx_strand_id
1 'polypeptide(L)'
;MKTNPFYTGIRVINLPQPILITLSVIFFVLAFVSISFHKYTRNKIKKYKELQIKDWKNENPSRKHLSYEKTGMFLPAWQRAKYNLHIILCVIFLVGGFVFAFGNTLTTL
;
A
#
# COMPACT_ATOMS: atom_id res chain seq x y z
N MET A 1 -19.17 -37.95 -17.95
CA MET A 1 -18.29 -36.76 -17.88
C MET A 1 -17.25 -37.00 -16.79
N LYS A 2 -15.96 -37.10 -17.13
CA LYS A 2 -14.87 -37.17 -16.14
C LYS A 2 -14.63 -35.76 -15.60
N THR A 3 -14.92 -35.52 -14.32
CA THR A 3 -14.54 -34.29 -13.63
C THR A 3 -13.02 -34.26 -13.46
N ASN A 4 -12.40 -33.14 -13.83
CA ASN A 4 -10.96 -32.97 -13.75
C ASN A 4 -10.53 -32.96 -12.26
N PRO A 5 -9.60 -33.82 -11.80
CA PRO A 5 -9.24 -33.93 -10.38
C PRO A 5 -8.64 -32.65 -9.78
N PHE A 6 -8.20 -31.72 -10.62
CA PHE A 6 -7.70 -30.40 -10.21
C PHE A 6 -8.79 -29.34 -10.04
N TYR A 7 -10.04 -29.64 -10.42
CA TYR A 7 -11.15 -28.71 -10.29
C TYR A 7 -12.00 -29.09 -9.07
N THR A 8 -11.72 -28.46 -7.92
CA THR A 8 -12.45 -28.72 -6.67
C THR A 8 -13.78 -27.94 -6.53
N GLY A 9 -14.33 -27.41 -7.63
CA GLY A 9 -15.55 -26.61 -7.63
C GLY A 9 -15.35 -25.17 -7.16
N ILE A 10 -16.43 -24.38 -7.22
CA ILE A 10 -16.45 -22.98 -6.79
C ILE A 10 -16.46 -22.94 -5.25
N ARG A 11 -15.40 -22.39 -4.65
CA ARG A 11 -15.37 -22.14 -3.20
C ARG A 11 -16.12 -20.86 -2.90
N VAL A 12 -17.30 -20.99 -2.31
CA VAL A 12 -18.13 -19.87 -1.89
C VAL A 12 -17.81 -19.45 -0.46
N ILE A 13 -17.86 -18.14 -0.20
CA ILE A 13 -17.71 -17.59 1.15
C ILE A 13 -19.07 -17.74 1.85
N ASN A 14 -19.24 -18.82 2.63
CA ASN A 14 -20.47 -19.07 3.38
C ASN A 14 -20.48 -18.29 4.70
N LEU A 15 -20.57 -16.96 4.62
CA LEU A 15 -20.75 -16.09 5.77
C LEU A 15 -22.12 -15.39 5.73
N PRO A 16 -22.76 -15.17 6.89
CA PRO A 16 -23.97 -14.34 6.99
C PRO A 16 -23.79 -12.97 6.33
N GLN A 17 -24.78 -12.53 5.56
CA GLN A 17 -24.77 -11.23 4.87
C GLN A 17 -24.42 -10.04 5.78
N PRO A 18 -24.95 -9.92 7.02
CA PRO A 18 -24.58 -8.82 7.89
C PRO A 18 -23.08 -8.75 8.18
N ILE A 19 -22.43 -9.90 8.37
CA ILE A 19 -20.99 -9.97 8.67
C ILE A 19 -20.17 -9.50 7.47
N LEU A 20 -20.56 -9.88 6.25
CA LEU A 20 -19.87 -9.46 5.04
C LEU A 20 -19.99 -7.96 4.79
N ILE A 21 -21.17 -7.38 5.03
CA ILE A 21 -21.39 -5.93 4.96
C ILE A 21 -20.50 -5.23 5.99
N THR A 22 -20.46 -5.70 7.23
CA THR A 22 -19.61 -5.12 8.28
C THR A 22 -18.13 -5.20 7.90
N LEU A 23 -17.64 -6.33 7.40
CA LEU A 23 -16.26 -6.49 6.94
C LEU A 23 -15.93 -5.55 5.78
N SER A 24 -16.81 -5.45 4.78
CA SER A 24 -16.68 -4.51 3.66
C SER A 24 -16.50 -3.07 4.14
N VAL A 25 -17.37 -2.61 5.05
CA VAL A 25 -17.30 -1.24 5.63
C VAL A 25 -15.97 -1.02 6.37
N ILE A 26 -15.54 -1.98 7.19
CA ILE A 26 -14.25 -1.89 7.91
C ILE A 26 -13.08 -1.75 6.92
N PHE A 27 -13.06 -2.56 5.85
CA PHE A 27 -12.02 -2.51 4.84
C PHE A 27 -11.98 -1.16 4.11
N PHE A 28 -13.14 -0.58 3.75
CA PHE A 28 -13.18 0.75 3.16
C PHE A 28 -12.68 1.83 4.13
N VAL A 29 -13.07 1.78 5.40
CA VAL A 29 -12.57 2.71 6.42
C VAL A 29 -11.04 2.61 6.54
N LEU A 30 -10.49 1.39 6.56
CA LEU A 30 -9.03 1.19 6.59
C LEU A 30 -8.33 1.71 5.32
N ALA A 31 -8.96 1.62 4.15
CA ALA A 31 -8.45 2.22 2.92
C ALA A 31 -8.39 3.76 3.02
N PHE A 32 -9.47 4.39 3.51
CA PHE A 32 -9.50 5.85 3.74
C PHE A 32 -8.47 6.31 4.76
N VAL A 33 -8.31 5.56 5.85
CA VAL A 33 -7.25 5.84 6.84
C VAL A 33 -5.88 5.71 6.18
N SER A 34 -5.63 4.67 5.40
CA SER A 34 -4.33 4.45 4.73
C SER A 34 -3.97 5.58 3.77
N ILE A 35 -4.92 6.09 2.97
CA ILE A 35 -4.63 7.20 2.05
C ILE A 35 -4.39 8.52 2.79
N SER A 36 -5.02 8.74 3.95
CA SER A 36 -4.81 9.94 4.77
C SER A 36 -3.34 10.10 5.22
N PHE A 37 -2.62 8.99 5.41
CA PHE A 37 -1.19 8.98 5.75
C PHE A 37 -0.29 9.43 4.59
N HIS A 38 -0.80 9.62 3.37
CA HIS A 38 0.03 10.00 2.22
C HIS A 38 0.79 11.31 2.44
N LYS A 39 0.13 12.32 3.01
CA LYS A 39 0.78 13.61 3.31
C LYS A 39 1.89 13.45 4.34
N TYR A 40 1.66 12.60 5.35
CA TYR A 40 2.64 12.31 6.39
C TYR A 40 3.88 11.60 5.84
N THR A 41 3.71 10.56 5.01
CA THR A 41 4.82 9.80 4.44
C THR A 41 5.67 10.65 3.50
N ARG A 42 5.05 11.50 2.67
CA ARG A 42 5.79 12.46 1.82
C ARG A 42 6.69 13.39 2.64
N ASN A 43 6.19 13.90 3.76
CA ASN A 43 6.97 14.77 4.64
C ASN A 43 8.16 14.02 5.25
N LYS A 44 8.01 12.74 5.60
CA LYS A 44 9.11 11.91 6.11
C LYS A 44 10.18 11.64 5.04
N ILE A 45 9.79 11.37 3.79
CA ILE A 45 10.75 11.23 2.67
C ILE A 45 11.58 12.51 2.52
N LYS A 46 10.92 13.68 2.55
CA LYS A 46 11.61 14.97 2.41
C LYS A 46 12.65 15.16 3.53
N LYS A 47 12.24 14.93 4.78
CA LYS A 47 13.15 15.00 5.94
C LYS A 47 14.32 14.03 5.83
N TYR A 48 14.09 12.81 5.33
CA TYR A 48 15.16 11.83 5.14
C TYR A 48 16.18 12.31 4.10
N LYS A 49 15.73 12.84 2.96
CA LYS A 49 16.60 13.43 1.94
C LYS A 49 17.38 14.63 2.46
N GLU A 50 16.75 15.47 3.29
CA GLU A 50 17.39 16.63 3.94
C GLU A 50 18.49 16.21 4.93
N LEU A 51 18.29 15.13 5.69
CA LEU A 51 19.32 14.59 6.57
C LEU A 51 20.49 14.01 5.76
N GLN A 52 20.17 13.20 4.73
CA GLN A 52 21.19 12.59 3.88
C GLN A 52 22.05 13.64 3.17
N ILE A 53 21.46 14.74 2.67
CA ILE A 53 22.24 15.82 2.06
C ILE A 53 23.05 16.62 3.08
N LYS A 54 22.56 16.76 4.31
CA LYS A 54 23.29 17.44 5.38
C LYS A 54 24.58 16.66 5.72
N ASP A 55 24.46 15.35 5.87
CA ASP A 55 25.60 14.48 6.17
C ASP A 55 26.60 14.47 5.00
N TRP A 56 26.11 14.34 3.77
CA TRP A 56 26.94 14.39 2.57
C TRP A 56 27.70 15.71 2.40
N LYS A 57 27.08 16.85 2.77
CA LYS A 57 27.72 18.19 2.71
C LYS A 57 28.82 18.38 3.77
N ASN A 58 28.73 17.68 4.89
CA ASN A 58 29.78 17.69 5.91
C ASN A 58 31.01 16.92 5.42
N GLU A 59 30.79 15.82 4.72
CA GLU A 59 31.86 15.00 4.11
C GLU A 59 32.46 15.64 2.85
N ASN A 60 31.68 16.45 2.12
CA ASN A 60 32.07 17.08 0.85
C ASN A 60 31.99 18.61 0.89
N PRO A 61 32.86 19.28 1.68
CA PRO A 61 32.74 20.71 1.95
C PRO A 61 32.92 21.60 0.71
N SER A 62 33.62 21.12 -0.34
CA SER A 62 33.83 21.85 -1.60
C SER A 62 32.59 21.87 -2.51
N ARG A 63 31.61 20.99 -2.28
CA ARG A 63 30.46 20.78 -3.19
C ARG A 63 29.11 21.09 -2.55
N LYS A 64 29.07 21.99 -1.55
CA LYS A 64 27.87 22.34 -0.76
C LYS A 64 26.70 22.92 -1.56
N HIS A 65 26.95 23.43 -2.77
CA HIS A 65 25.94 24.02 -3.66
C HIS A 65 25.15 22.98 -4.46
N LEU A 66 25.58 21.71 -4.49
CA LEU A 66 24.89 20.67 -5.23
C LEU A 66 23.54 20.30 -4.58
N SER A 67 22.53 20.13 -5.43
CA SER A 67 21.22 19.60 -5.04
C SER A 67 21.27 18.07 -4.91
N TYR A 68 20.37 17.49 -4.12
CA TYR A 68 20.30 16.05 -3.86
C TYR A 68 20.38 15.21 -5.14
N GLU A 69 19.65 15.62 -6.19
CA GLU A 69 19.61 14.91 -7.47
C GLU A 69 20.95 14.90 -8.20
N LYS A 70 21.76 15.95 -8.03
CA LYS A 70 23.09 16.08 -8.63
C LYS A 70 24.20 15.37 -7.85
N THR A 71 23.91 14.92 -6.62
CA THR A 71 24.89 14.20 -5.79
C THR A 71 24.99 12.71 -6.12
N GLY A 72 24.10 12.17 -6.96
CA GLY A 72 24.01 10.73 -7.24
C GLY A 72 23.47 9.90 -6.07
N MET A 73 23.06 10.54 -4.97
CA MET A 73 22.44 9.86 -3.85
C MET A 73 21.05 9.36 -4.21
N PHE A 74 20.73 8.17 -3.74
CA PHE A 74 19.43 7.54 -3.94
C PHE A 74 18.77 7.21 -2.60
N LEU A 75 17.44 7.20 -2.60
CA LEU A 75 16.68 6.70 -1.46
C LEU A 75 16.82 5.16 -1.44
N PRO A 76 17.31 4.54 -0.34
CA PRO A 76 17.43 3.09 -0.25
C PRO A 76 16.11 2.38 -0.57
N ALA A 77 16.17 1.19 -1.17
CA ALA A 77 14.97 0.44 -1.58
C ALA A 77 14.02 0.17 -0.40
N TRP A 78 14.57 -0.16 0.77
CA TRP A 78 13.79 -0.37 2.00
C TRP A 78 13.03 0.88 2.46
N GLN A 79 13.66 2.06 2.38
CA GLN A 79 13.02 3.34 2.68
C GLN A 79 11.87 3.62 1.70
N ARG A 80 12.08 3.37 0.39
CA ARG A 80 11.00 3.49 -0.61
C ARG A 80 9.83 2.57 -0.33
N ALA A 81 10.08 1.31 0.02
CA ALA A 81 9.04 0.34 0.37
C ALA A 81 8.25 0.81 1.60
N LYS A 82 8.94 1.22 2.67
CA LYS A 82 8.33 1.76 3.88
C LYS A 82 7.42 2.97 3.61
N TYR A 83 7.88 3.89 2.77
CA TYR A 83 7.11 5.11 2.49
C TYR A 83 6.01 4.95 1.45
N ASN A 84 6.00 3.86 0.68
CA ASN A 84 4.91 3.51 -0.23
C ASN A 84 3.91 2.51 0.37
N LEU A 85 4.19 1.98 1.57
CA LEU A 85 3.37 0.98 2.24
C LEU A 85 1.91 1.41 2.38
N HIS A 86 1.64 2.69 2.65
CA HIS A 86 0.27 3.20 2.80
C HIS A 86 -0.53 3.12 1.49
N ILE A 87 0.12 3.26 0.33
CA ILE A 87 -0.54 3.07 -0.98
C ILE A 87 -0.83 1.59 -1.21
N ILE A 88 0.15 0.73 -0.92
CA ILE A 88 -0.01 -0.73 -1.07
C ILE A 88 -1.16 -1.23 -0.20
N LEU A 89 -1.18 -0.81 1.07
CA LEU A 89 -2.26 -1.15 2.01
C LEU A 89 -3.60 -0.60 1.55
N CYS A 90 -3.66 0.64 1.05
CA CYS A 90 -4.88 1.20 0.49
C CYS A 90 -5.45 0.33 -0.64
N VAL A 91 -4.61 -0.09 -1.58
CA VAL A 91 -5.02 -0.96 -2.70
C VAL A 91 -5.53 -2.31 -2.19
N ILE A 92 -4.81 -2.93 -1.25
CA ILE A 92 -5.21 -4.22 -0.66
C ILE A 92 -6.57 -4.09 0.05
N PHE A 93 -6.76 -3.04 0.84
CA PHE A 93 -8.01 -2.82 1.55
C PHE A 93 -9.18 -2.49 0.63
N LEU A 94 -8.95 -1.72 -0.45
CA LEU A 94 -9.98 -1.49 -1.46
C LEU A 94 -10.39 -2.80 -2.13
N VAL A 95 -9.44 -3.57 -2.66
CA VAL A 95 -9.73 -4.84 -3.32
C VAL A 95 -10.43 -5.81 -2.36
N GLY A 96 -9.97 -5.90 -1.11
CA GLY A 96 -10.63 -6.70 -0.08
C GLY A 96 -12.06 -6.25 0.20
N GLY A 97 -12.31 -4.94 0.33
CA GLY A 97 -13.64 -4.36 0.49
C GLY A 97 -14.58 -4.72 -0.67
N PHE A 98 -14.09 -4.61 -1.92
CA PHE A 98 -14.83 -5.04 -3.10
C PHE A 98 -15.13 -6.54 -3.10
N VAL A 99 -14.17 -7.39 -2.73
CA VAL A 99 -14.39 -8.85 -2.63
C VAL A 99 -15.48 -9.17 -1.62
N PHE A 100 -15.51 -8.53 -0.45
CA PHE A 100 -16.58 -8.77 0.53
C PHE A 100 -17.93 -8.13 0.15
N ALA A 101 -17.92 -7.01 -0.57
CA ALA A 101 -19.14 -6.35 -1.04
C ALA A 101 -19.84 -7.10 -2.19
N PHE A 102 -19.07 -7.65 -3.13
CA PHE A 102 -19.58 -8.25 -4.38
C PHE A 102 -19.38 -9.77 -4.49
N GLY A 103 -18.55 -10.37 -3.64
CA GLY A 103 -18.22 -11.79 -3.69
C GLY A 103 -19.44 -12.70 -3.51
N ASN A 104 -20.46 -12.24 -2.79
CA ASN A 104 -21.73 -12.97 -2.67
C ASN A 104 -22.68 -12.71 -3.84
N THR A 105 -22.67 -11.51 -4.43
CA THR A 105 -23.59 -11.13 -5.53
C THR A 105 -23.26 -11.87 -6.83
N LEU A 106 -21.99 -12.20 -7.06
CA LEU A 106 -21.56 -13.05 -8.18
C LEU A 106 -21.94 -14.53 -8.00
N THR A 107 -22.22 -14.98 -6.77
CA THR A 107 -22.57 -16.38 -6.50
C THR A 107 -24.07 -16.66 -6.49
N THR A 108 -24.91 -15.62 -6.45
CA THR A 108 -26.38 -15.73 -6.47
C THR A 108 -27.04 -15.48 -7.83
N LEU A 109 -26.27 -15.15 -8.87
CA LEU A 109 -26.71 -15.09 -10.28
C LEU A 109 -26.37 -16.41 -10.99
#